data_AF-A0A9E3NYP9-F1
#
_entry.id   AF-A0A9E3NYP9-F1
#
_cell.length_a   1.000
_cell.length_b   1.000
_cell.length_c   1.000
_cell.angle_alpha   90.00
_cell.angle_beta   90.00
_cell.angle_gamma   90.00
#
_symmetry.space_group_name_H-M   'P 1'
#
loop_
_entity.id
_entity.type
_entity.pdbx_description
1 polymer ?
#
loop_
_entity_poly.entity_id
_entity_poly.type
_entity_poly.pdbx_seq_one_letter_code
_entity_poly.pdbx_strand_id
1 'polypeptide(L)'
;MSGFEALGAFEPLARLVERDGTLDGSVPLRVAQACVPLLEGNALGHRIVFSKRLVVRARLGRRRLEASRELEEIDRAHAAAIPLLAAQGFLRRGGAWYTQLEKSWWWVERSVLRVWTGLLVRPRPGTWLRVTGAGSRAILGLGVRAAWIADAGELVPLVLDFDAAPDGARLEGEVATIVPVVPGVRAEIVMLRDQPALGEAHAAFYDAKYFAAKKSGEVTRKYRRTIARAKATDEVASRGSLRVAHLAGPRPEVATIDRALGPGFTSPVAVSSSLQVVRFANAVGFTAHYDGNTLAIEPDRAALARGARAVTSELAAALGEGFVPSHEGAVLYLTKYFTPHPHGEPHFFVKPWAFTETPPGWSSILEGVRGEGFDVMRGVVWTDRFHATPAVFAVCPTRKIRVPAGARLLEVAAVPRTLLDEGFEMRNLGG
;
A
#
# COMPACT_ATOMS: atom_id res chain seq x y z
N MET A 1 14.38 17.27 -2.44
CA MET A 1 14.90 17.01 -1.08
C MET A 1 14.83 15.51 -0.84
N SER A 2 15.76 14.95 -0.07
CA SER A 2 15.76 13.53 0.29
C SER A 2 14.83 13.27 1.47
N GLY A 3 14.04 12.21 1.39
CA GLY A 3 13.17 11.78 2.50
C GLY A 3 13.86 10.84 3.49
N PHE A 4 14.99 10.26 3.09
CA PHE A 4 15.85 9.44 3.92
C PHE A 4 17.25 9.26 3.29
N GLU A 5 18.18 8.77 4.09
CA GLU A 5 19.50 8.31 3.67
C GLU A 5 19.54 6.78 3.63
N ALA A 6 20.28 6.24 2.67
CA ALA A 6 20.61 4.83 2.56
C ALA A 6 22.12 4.63 2.44
N LEU A 7 22.64 3.62 3.12
CA LEU A 7 24.02 3.16 3.04
C LEU A 7 24.04 1.72 2.49
N GLY A 8 24.72 1.53 1.37
CA GLY A 8 25.05 0.22 0.83
C GLY A 8 26.25 -0.38 1.56
N ALA A 9 26.04 -1.46 2.31
CA ALA A 9 27.09 -2.14 3.05
C ALA A 9 28.01 -2.98 2.15
N PHE A 10 27.45 -3.53 1.07
CA PHE A 10 28.17 -4.31 0.07
C PHE A 10 27.40 -4.34 -1.25
N GLU A 11 28.12 -4.40 -2.38
CA GLU A 11 27.53 -4.43 -3.74
C GLU A 11 27.19 -5.86 -4.21
N PRO A 12 25.99 -6.08 -4.80
CA PRO A 12 24.77 -5.76 -4.10
C PRO A 12 23.84 -6.97 -4.08
N LEU A 13 23.48 -7.42 -2.88
CA LEU A 13 22.29 -8.24 -2.73
C LEU A 13 21.06 -7.44 -3.19
N ALA A 14 20.93 -6.19 -2.74
CA ALA A 14 19.83 -5.30 -3.10
C ALA A 14 20.29 -3.88 -3.45
N ARG A 15 19.45 -3.18 -4.22
CA ARG A 15 19.58 -1.74 -4.50
C ARG A 15 18.24 -1.03 -4.33
N LEU A 16 18.32 0.27 -4.02
CA LEU A 16 17.17 1.16 -4.10
C LEU A 16 17.06 1.74 -5.50
N VAL A 17 15.85 1.74 -6.05
CA VAL A 17 15.59 2.29 -7.38
C VAL A 17 14.33 3.13 -7.33
N GLU A 18 14.39 4.33 -7.91
CA GLU A 18 13.20 5.15 -8.09
C GLU A 18 12.12 4.39 -8.88
N ARG A 19 10.87 4.69 -8.58
CA ARG A 19 9.71 4.16 -9.28
C ARG A 19 9.26 5.12 -10.36
N ASP A 20 8.82 4.55 -11.47
CA ASP A 20 7.94 5.23 -12.40
C ASP A 20 6.49 4.75 -12.19
N GLY A 21 5.53 5.56 -12.62
CA GLY A 21 4.11 5.20 -12.56
C GLY A 21 3.70 4.12 -13.57
N THR A 22 4.62 3.62 -14.39
CA THR A 22 4.33 2.54 -15.35
C THR A 22 4.36 1.19 -14.64
N LEU A 23 4.05 0.10 -15.35
CA LEU A 23 4.28 -1.27 -14.91
C LEU A 23 5.27 -1.92 -15.89
N ASP A 24 6.40 -1.24 -16.16
CA ASP A 24 7.38 -1.66 -17.16
C ASP A 24 6.75 -1.90 -18.54
N GLY A 25 5.84 -1.02 -18.95
CA GLY A 25 5.09 -1.14 -20.20
C GLY A 25 3.85 -2.04 -20.16
N SER A 26 3.56 -2.72 -19.04
CA SER A 26 2.43 -3.67 -18.92
C SER A 26 1.11 -3.07 -18.39
N VAL A 27 1.02 -1.74 -18.16
CA VAL A 27 -0.26 -1.14 -17.76
C VAL A 27 -1.23 -1.22 -18.94
N PRO A 28 -2.40 -1.87 -18.80
CA PRO A 28 -3.42 -1.84 -19.86
C PRO A 28 -3.75 -0.39 -20.24
N LEU A 29 -3.80 -0.10 -21.54
CA LEU A 29 -3.91 1.26 -22.09
C LEU A 29 -5.04 2.08 -21.45
N ARG A 30 -6.14 1.44 -21.02
CA ARG A 30 -7.29 2.11 -20.37
C ARG A 30 -7.11 2.33 -18.87
N VAL A 31 -6.48 1.41 -18.14
CA VAL A 31 -6.06 1.64 -16.75
C VAL A 31 -5.13 2.85 -16.68
N ALA A 32 -4.19 2.95 -17.63
CA ALA A 32 -3.30 4.10 -17.77
C ALA A 32 -4.04 5.41 -18.13
N GLN A 33 -5.15 5.35 -18.87
CA GLN A 33 -5.89 6.54 -19.29
C GLN A 33 -6.88 7.08 -18.25
N ALA A 34 -7.40 6.24 -17.35
CA ALA A 34 -8.54 6.59 -16.51
C ALA A 34 -8.37 6.38 -15.00
N CYS A 35 -7.40 5.56 -14.56
CA CYS A 35 -7.24 5.18 -13.15
C CYS A 35 -5.97 5.77 -12.54
N VAL A 36 -5.88 7.11 -12.53
CA VAL A 36 -4.72 7.86 -12.01
C VAL A 36 -4.31 7.43 -10.59
N PRO A 37 -5.24 7.14 -9.65
CA PRO A 37 -4.83 6.65 -8.34
C PRO A 37 -3.93 5.41 -8.35
N LEU A 38 -4.12 4.50 -9.32
CA LEU A 38 -3.26 3.33 -9.48
C LEU A 38 -1.90 3.71 -10.06
N LEU A 39 -1.83 4.68 -10.97
CA LEU A 39 -0.55 5.17 -11.50
C LEU A 39 0.26 5.87 -10.42
N GLU A 40 -0.38 6.71 -9.60
CA GLU A 40 0.27 7.33 -8.44
C GLU A 40 0.67 6.28 -7.41
N GLY A 41 -0.15 5.24 -7.18
CA GLY A 41 0.20 4.08 -6.36
C GLY A 41 1.40 3.29 -6.91
N ASN A 42 1.51 3.13 -8.22
CA ASN A 42 2.63 2.47 -8.88
C ASN A 42 3.91 3.29 -8.80
N ALA A 43 3.81 4.62 -8.78
CA ALA A 43 4.95 5.51 -8.61
C ALA A 43 5.36 5.70 -7.14
N LEU A 44 4.56 5.21 -6.17
CA LEU A 44 4.78 5.49 -4.76
C LEU A 44 6.08 4.87 -4.23
N GLY A 45 6.98 5.74 -3.74
CA GLY A 45 8.17 5.36 -2.99
C GLY A 45 9.27 4.75 -3.85
N HIS A 46 10.18 4.02 -3.21
CA HIS A 46 11.39 3.47 -3.82
C HIS A 46 11.37 1.96 -3.82
N ARG A 47 11.78 1.34 -4.93
CA ARG A 47 11.87 -0.11 -5.09
C ARG A 47 13.07 -0.65 -4.33
N ILE A 48 12.87 -1.75 -3.64
CA ILE A 48 13.96 -2.59 -3.15
C ILE A 48 14.09 -3.73 -4.15
N VAL A 49 15.18 -3.71 -4.92
CA VAL A 49 15.42 -4.63 -6.03
C VAL A 49 16.56 -5.58 -5.67
N PHE A 50 16.30 -6.88 -5.64
CA PHE A 50 17.34 -7.89 -5.52
C PHE A 50 18.04 -8.10 -6.86
N SER A 51 19.36 -8.00 -6.87
CA SER A 51 20.22 -8.15 -8.06
C SER A 51 20.70 -9.59 -8.28
N LYS A 52 20.52 -10.45 -7.29
CA LYS A 52 20.88 -11.86 -7.30
C LYS A 52 19.64 -12.70 -7.04
N ARG A 53 19.58 -13.89 -7.62
CA ARG A 53 18.43 -14.78 -7.48
C ARG A 53 18.54 -15.60 -6.18
N LEU A 54 17.60 -15.39 -5.26
CA LEU A 54 17.47 -16.21 -4.05
C LEU A 54 16.32 -17.20 -4.21
N VAL A 55 16.60 -18.50 -4.14
CA VAL A 55 15.55 -19.54 -4.22
C VAL A 55 15.17 -20.00 -2.83
N VAL A 56 13.90 -19.85 -2.47
CA VAL A 56 13.37 -20.33 -1.19
C VAL A 56 13.06 -21.81 -1.29
N ARG A 57 13.51 -22.58 -0.31
CA ARG A 57 13.15 -24.00 -0.14
C ARG A 57 12.42 -24.20 1.16
N ALA A 58 11.29 -24.90 1.11
CA ALA A 58 10.50 -25.27 2.28
C ALA A 58 10.38 -26.79 2.40
N ARG A 59 10.89 -27.35 3.51
CA ARG A 59 10.78 -28.79 3.80
C ARG A 59 10.37 -28.98 5.25
N LEU A 60 9.29 -29.73 5.49
CA LEU A 60 8.76 -30.03 6.84
C LEU A 60 8.57 -28.77 7.70
N GLY A 61 8.01 -27.70 7.11
CA GLY A 61 7.80 -26.41 7.79
C GLY A 61 9.05 -25.56 8.02
N ARG A 62 10.25 -26.06 7.70
CA ARG A 62 11.49 -25.27 7.75
C ARG A 62 11.73 -24.60 6.41
N ARG A 63 12.06 -23.31 6.44
CA ARG A 63 12.47 -22.52 5.27
C ARG A 63 13.99 -22.34 5.26
N ARG A 64 14.58 -22.32 4.07
CA ARG A 64 15.99 -21.96 3.85
C ARG A 64 16.17 -21.37 2.46
N LEU A 65 17.31 -20.72 2.22
CA LEU A 65 17.75 -20.41 0.87
C LEU A 65 18.48 -21.62 0.28
N GLU A 66 18.25 -21.90 -1.00
CA GLU A 66 18.98 -22.92 -1.75
C GLU A 66 20.43 -22.48 -1.96
N ALA A 67 21.37 -23.39 -1.69
CA ALA A 67 22.78 -23.13 -1.93
C ALA A 67 23.03 -22.88 -3.42
N SER A 68 23.76 -21.81 -3.72
CA SER A 68 24.13 -21.42 -5.08
C SER A 68 25.41 -20.60 -5.03
N ARG A 69 26.09 -20.47 -6.18
CA ARG A 69 27.25 -19.58 -6.31
C ARG A 69 26.92 -18.13 -5.94
N GLU A 70 25.72 -17.67 -6.30
CA GLU A 70 25.24 -16.32 -5.95
C GLU A 70 25.12 -16.15 -4.43
N LEU A 71 24.63 -17.18 -3.73
CA LEU A 71 24.53 -17.17 -2.27
C LEU A 71 25.91 -17.13 -1.61
N GLU A 72 26.86 -17.93 -2.09
CA GLU A 72 28.25 -17.93 -1.59
C GLU A 72 28.95 -16.58 -1.81
N GLU A 73 28.70 -15.92 -2.94
CA GLU A 73 29.20 -14.56 -3.21
C GLU A 73 28.65 -13.56 -2.17
N ILE A 74 27.34 -13.62 -1.89
CA ILE A 74 26.70 -12.78 -0.88
C ILE A 74 27.24 -13.09 0.52
N ASP A 75 27.41 -14.36 0.89
CA ASP A 75 27.93 -14.77 2.20
C ASP A 75 29.34 -14.22 2.45
N ARG A 76 30.21 -14.25 1.42
CA ARG A 76 31.56 -13.66 1.49
C ARG A 76 31.51 -12.13 1.64
N ALA A 77 30.70 -11.46 0.83
CA ALA A 77 30.56 -10.00 0.87
C ALA A 77 30.00 -9.54 2.23
N HIS A 78 28.99 -10.25 2.73
CA HIS A 78 28.42 -10.08 4.06
C HIS A 78 29.49 -10.21 5.16
N ALA A 79 30.24 -11.31 5.17
CA ALA A 79 31.27 -11.57 6.17
C ALA A 79 32.35 -10.46 6.21
N ALA A 80 32.68 -9.88 5.05
CA ALA A 80 33.61 -8.76 4.96
C ALA A 80 33.00 -7.43 5.43
N ALA A 81 31.70 -7.20 5.18
CA ALA A 81 31.04 -5.93 5.49
C ALA A 81 30.78 -5.71 6.98
N ILE A 82 30.42 -6.76 7.75
CA ILE A 82 30.02 -6.61 9.15
C ILE A 82 31.13 -5.99 10.03
N PRO A 83 32.39 -6.44 9.99
CA PRO A 83 33.48 -5.82 10.76
C PRO A 83 33.72 -4.36 10.36
N LEU A 84 33.58 -4.02 9.07
CA LEU A 84 33.78 -2.66 8.55
C LEU A 84 32.67 -1.72 9.01
N LEU A 85 31.40 -2.13 8.91
CA LEU A 85 30.27 -1.37 9.44
C LEU A 85 30.44 -1.08 10.93
N ALA A 86 30.92 -2.07 11.69
CA ALA A 86 31.17 -1.90 13.11
C ALA A 86 32.38 -1.00 13.42
N ALA A 87 33.43 -1.06 12.61
CA ALA A 87 34.60 -0.19 12.73
C ALA A 87 34.29 1.29 12.39
N GLN A 88 33.40 1.52 11.43
CA GLN A 88 32.96 2.87 11.03
C GLN A 88 31.82 3.43 11.89
N GLY A 89 31.37 2.68 12.91
CA GLY A 89 30.34 3.14 13.85
C GLY A 89 28.90 3.04 13.33
N PHE A 90 28.67 2.43 12.16
CA PHE A 90 27.32 2.20 11.62
C PHE A 90 26.59 1.04 12.31
N LEU A 91 27.33 0.12 12.94
CA LEU A 91 26.80 -0.90 13.83
C LEU A 91 27.53 -0.86 15.17
N ARG A 92 26.78 -0.85 16.27
CA ARG A 92 27.38 -0.96 17.61
C ARG A 92 27.90 -2.40 17.82
N ARG A 93 29.22 -2.56 18.03
CA ARG A 93 29.81 -3.86 18.40
C ARG A 93 29.13 -4.44 19.63
N GLY A 94 28.79 -5.73 19.58
CA GLY A 94 28.02 -6.42 20.61
C GLY A 94 26.55 -5.96 20.74
N GLY A 95 26.09 -5.01 19.93
CA GLY A 95 24.69 -4.62 19.85
C GLY A 95 23.80 -5.69 19.21
N ALA A 96 22.48 -5.52 19.29
CA ALA A 96 21.53 -6.51 18.80
C ALA A 96 21.70 -6.79 17.30
N TRP A 97 21.81 -5.73 16.47
CA TRP A 97 22.01 -5.88 15.03
C TRP A 97 23.36 -6.50 14.69
N TYR A 98 24.45 -6.05 15.33
CA TYR A 98 25.77 -6.64 15.12
C TYR A 98 25.77 -8.14 15.43
N THR A 99 25.24 -8.52 16.60
CA THR A 99 25.18 -9.93 17.04
C THR A 99 24.31 -10.79 16.12
N GLN A 100 23.23 -10.22 15.57
CA GLN A 100 22.36 -10.92 14.62
C GLN A 100 23.06 -11.10 13.28
N LEU A 101 23.61 -10.02 12.72
CA LEU A 101 24.20 -10.02 11.40
C LEU A 101 25.55 -10.76 11.38
N GLU A 102 26.32 -10.76 12.46
CA GLU A 102 27.53 -11.61 12.57
C GLU A 102 27.23 -13.10 12.32
N LYS A 103 26.02 -13.56 12.65
CA LYS A 103 25.59 -14.95 12.40
C LYS A 103 25.17 -15.18 10.96
N SER A 104 24.34 -14.30 10.41
CA SER A 104 23.84 -14.38 9.03
C SER A 104 23.08 -13.13 8.61
N TRP A 105 23.09 -12.83 7.31
CA TRP A 105 22.24 -11.81 6.69
C TRP A 105 20.81 -12.29 6.44
N TRP A 106 20.51 -13.59 6.60
CA TRP A 106 19.15 -14.11 6.54
C TRP A 106 18.89 -15.14 7.64
N TRP A 107 17.65 -15.22 8.10
CA TRP A 107 17.26 -16.19 9.12
C TRP A 107 15.77 -16.48 9.05
N VAL A 108 15.34 -17.50 9.80
CA VAL A 108 13.92 -17.81 9.94
C VAL A 108 13.50 -17.59 11.38
N GLU A 109 12.45 -16.80 11.56
CA GLU A 109 11.87 -16.50 12.86
C GLU A 109 10.35 -16.72 12.80
N ARG A 110 9.84 -17.67 13.60
CA ARG A 110 8.39 -18.00 13.63
C ARG A 110 7.79 -18.20 12.23
N SER A 111 8.48 -19.00 11.41
CA SER A 111 8.14 -19.30 10.01
C SER A 111 8.24 -18.12 9.02
N VAL A 112 8.75 -16.97 9.43
CA VAL A 112 9.04 -15.82 8.55
C VAL A 112 10.48 -15.91 8.10
N LEU A 113 10.72 -15.83 6.79
CA LEU A 113 12.07 -15.66 6.26
C LEU A 113 12.42 -14.17 6.34
N ARG A 114 13.41 -13.83 7.16
CA ARG A 114 13.91 -12.46 7.34
C ARG A 114 15.20 -12.31 6.57
N VAL A 115 15.30 -11.27 5.73
CA VAL A 115 16.44 -11.02 4.85
C VAL A 115 16.91 -9.59 5.03
N TRP A 116 18.12 -9.41 5.55
CA TRP A 116 18.80 -8.11 5.48
C TRP A 116 19.21 -7.85 4.03
N THR A 117 18.84 -6.69 3.51
CA THR A 117 19.04 -6.35 2.10
C THR A 117 20.48 -5.96 1.75
N GLY A 118 21.37 -5.88 2.75
CA GLY A 118 22.68 -5.25 2.61
C GLY A 118 22.63 -3.73 2.67
N LEU A 119 21.45 -3.15 2.93
CA LEU A 119 21.25 -1.70 3.08
C LEU A 119 21.04 -1.34 4.55
N LEU A 120 21.54 -0.19 4.98
CA LEU A 120 21.08 0.50 6.18
C LEU A 120 20.34 1.77 5.74
N VAL A 121 19.31 2.16 6.48
CA VAL A 121 18.50 3.35 6.18
C VAL A 121 18.31 4.21 7.40
N ARG A 122 18.20 5.52 7.18
CA ARG A 122 17.90 6.52 8.22
C ARG A 122 16.82 7.47 7.71
N PRO A 123 15.63 7.48 8.33
CA PRO A 123 14.60 8.48 8.00
C PRO A 123 15.14 9.90 8.18
N ARG A 124 14.63 10.86 7.40
CA ARG A 124 14.87 12.29 7.68
C ARG A 124 14.28 12.64 9.06
N PRO A 125 14.86 13.61 9.80
CA PRO A 125 14.26 14.09 11.03
C PRO A 125 12.77 14.39 10.90
N GLY A 126 11.98 13.85 11.83
CA GLY A 126 10.52 14.02 11.86
C GLY A 126 9.73 13.17 10.85
N THR A 127 10.37 12.25 10.12
CA THR A 127 9.69 11.26 9.27
C THR A 127 9.94 9.83 9.76
N TRP A 128 9.08 8.91 9.36
CA TRP A 128 9.31 7.47 9.49
C TRP A 128 9.47 6.87 8.09
N LEU A 129 9.96 5.63 8.00
CA LEU A 129 9.92 4.84 6.78
C LEU A 129 8.97 3.68 6.95
N ARG A 130 8.10 3.48 5.95
CA ARG A 130 7.24 2.31 5.82
C ARG A 130 7.80 1.40 4.74
N VAL A 131 8.01 0.14 5.09
CA VAL A 131 8.45 -0.90 4.17
C VAL A 131 7.30 -1.87 3.96
N THR A 132 6.89 -2.09 2.72
CA THR A 132 5.83 -3.03 2.33
C THR A 132 6.28 -3.86 1.13
N GLY A 133 5.46 -4.79 0.65
CA GLY A 133 5.77 -5.50 -0.60
C GLY A 133 5.85 -4.58 -1.83
N ALA A 134 6.14 -5.16 -2.99
CA ALA A 134 6.23 -4.49 -4.29
C ALA A 134 4.92 -3.83 -4.82
N GLY A 135 3.87 -3.74 -3.99
CA GLY A 135 2.57 -3.17 -4.35
C GLY A 135 1.99 -3.86 -5.59
N SER A 136 1.53 -3.06 -6.56
CA SER A 136 0.93 -3.51 -7.81
C SER A 136 1.85 -4.32 -8.74
N ARG A 137 3.15 -4.43 -8.44
CA ARG A 137 4.12 -5.25 -9.17
C ARG A 137 4.50 -6.54 -8.41
N ALA A 138 3.83 -6.82 -7.29
CA ALA A 138 4.13 -7.99 -6.49
C ALA A 138 3.85 -9.30 -7.23
N ILE A 139 4.74 -10.25 -7.00
CA ILE A 139 4.53 -11.64 -7.41
C ILE A 139 3.33 -12.17 -6.60
N LEU A 140 2.31 -12.64 -7.30
CA LEU A 140 1.13 -13.25 -6.66
C LEU A 140 1.56 -14.39 -5.73
N GLY A 141 1.11 -14.33 -4.49
CA GLY A 141 1.44 -15.31 -3.46
C GLY A 141 2.74 -15.04 -2.68
N LEU A 142 3.54 -14.03 -3.04
CA LEU A 142 4.68 -13.58 -2.24
C LEU A 142 4.27 -12.47 -1.26
N GLY A 143 4.28 -12.77 0.03
CA GLY A 143 3.98 -11.82 1.10
C GLY A 143 5.24 -11.16 1.66
N VAL A 144 5.20 -9.84 1.84
CA VAL A 144 6.18 -9.07 2.63
C VAL A 144 5.41 -8.34 3.71
N ARG A 145 5.72 -8.61 4.98
CA ARG A 145 5.09 -7.93 6.11
C ARG A 145 5.45 -6.46 6.12
N ALA A 146 4.47 -5.63 6.44
CA ALA A 146 4.72 -4.22 6.66
C ALA A 146 5.66 -4.03 7.86
N ALA A 147 6.71 -3.25 7.68
CA ALA A 147 7.62 -2.84 8.73
C ALA A 147 7.71 -1.30 8.77
N TRP A 148 8.03 -0.77 9.94
CA TRP A 148 8.18 0.67 10.18
C TRP A 148 9.55 0.93 10.78
N ILE A 149 10.22 1.98 10.34
CA ILE A 149 11.51 2.42 10.86
C ILE A 149 11.33 3.86 11.32
N ALA A 150 11.48 4.10 12.61
CA ALA A 150 11.30 5.42 13.20
C ALA A 150 12.57 6.26 13.06
N ASP A 151 12.41 7.59 13.09
CA ASP A 151 13.53 8.51 13.23
C ASP A 151 14.18 8.33 14.61
N ALA A 152 15.36 7.72 14.61
CA ALA A 152 16.21 7.55 15.78
C ALA A 152 17.58 8.24 15.60
N GLY A 153 17.74 9.09 14.58
CA GLY A 153 19.01 9.75 14.24
C GLY A 153 20.14 8.85 13.71
N GLU A 154 19.98 7.54 13.74
CA GLU A 154 20.98 6.54 13.35
C GLU A 154 20.53 5.67 12.16
N LEU A 155 21.50 5.03 11.50
CA LEU A 155 21.25 4.07 10.43
C LEU A 155 20.73 2.74 11.01
N VAL A 156 19.71 2.17 10.38
CA VAL A 156 19.06 0.92 10.80
C VAL A 156 19.13 -0.09 9.65
N PRO A 157 19.56 -1.35 9.89
CA PRO A 157 19.50 -2.40 8.87
C PRO A 157 18.11 -2.56 8.27
N LEU A 158 18.02 -2.50 6.94
CA LEU A 158 16.77 -2.69 6.19
C LEU A 158 16.52 -4.20 6.02
N VAL A 159 15.58 -4.74 6.79
CA VAL A 159 15.23 -6.17 6.79
C VAL A 159 13.85 -6.36 6.20
N LEU A 160 13.73 -7.34 5.29
CA LEU A 160 12.46 -7.76 4.69
C LEU A 160 11.95 -9.03 5.35
N ASP A 161 10.69 -9.02 5.76
CA ASP A 161 10.02 -10.13 6.43
C ASP A 161 9.06 -10.84 5.47
N PHE A 162 9.50 -11.94 4.87
CA PHE A 162 8.71 -12.75 3.94
C PHE A 162 7.90 -13.83 4.69
N ASP A 163 6.59 -13.61 4.82
CA ASP A 163 5.70 -14.50 5.57
C ASP A 163 5.04 -15.59 4.73
N ALA A 164 4.85 -15.34 3.44
CA ALA A 164 4.32 -16.29 2.47
C ALA A 164 5.28 -16.47 1.28
N ALA A 165 6.45 -17.08 1.49
CA ALA A 165 7.30 -17.51 0.38
C ALA A 165 7.04 -18.99 0.09
N PRO A 166 6.40 -19.36 -1.04
CA PRO A 166 6.17 -20.76 -1.40
C PRO A 166 7.51 -21.48 -1.66
N ASP A 167 7.49 -22.82 -1.57
CA ASP A 167 8.64 -23.63 -1.98
C ASP A 167 8.96 -23.36 -3.46
N GLY A 168 10.24 -23.16 -3.76
CA GLY A 168 10.72 -22.80 -5.09
C GLY A 168 10.51 -21.33 -5.48
N ALA A 169 9.99 -20.48 -4.59
CA ALA A 169 9.87 -19.04 -4.86
C ALA A 169 11.24 -18.44 -5.18
N ARG A 170 11.30 -17.61 -6.21
CA ARG A 170 12.50 -16.86 -6.60
C ARG A 170 12.33 -15.42 -6.13
N LEU A 171 13.21 -14.98 -5.23
CA LEU A 171 13.30 -13.60 -4.79
C LEU A 171 14.38 -12.92 -5.65
N GLU A 172 13.94 -12.19 -6.65
CA GLU A 172 14.76 -11.49 -7.64
C GLU A 172 13.94 -10.30 -8.17
N GLY A 173 14.60 -9.24 -8.61
CA GLY A 173 13.90 -8.05 -9.09
C GLY A 173 13.25 -7.28 -7.95
N GLU A 174 12.15 -6.59 -8.22
CA GLU A 174 11.44 -5.80 -7.22
C GLU A 174 10.72 -6.70 -6.20
N VAL A 175 11.18 -6.69 -4.95
CA VAL A 175 10.61 -7.52 -3.87
C VAL A 175 9.82 -6.70 -2.85
N ALA A 176 10.17 -5.43 -2.66
CA ALA A 176 9.55 -4.56 -1.66
C ALA A 176 9.57 -3.10 -2.08
N THR A 177 8.83 -2.26 -1.36
CA THR A 177 8.81 -0.80 -1.50
C THR A 177 9.11 -0.16 -0.16
N ILE A 178 9.88 0.92 -0.17
CA ILE A 178 10.08 1.81 0.98
C ILE A 178 9.48 3.19 0.69
N VAL A 179 8.74 3.75 1.65
CA VAL A 179 8.01 5.01 1.50
C VAL A 179 8.23 5.88 2.75
N PRO A 180 8.63 7.16 2.62
CA PRO A 180 8.64 8.10 3.75
C PRO A 180 7.20 8.45 4.16
N VAL A 181 6.97 8.52 5.47
CA VAL A 181 5.67 8.85 6.08
C VAL A 181 5.86 9.79 7.26
N VAL A 182 4.81 10.47 7.69
CA VAL A 182 4.86 11.39 8.85
C VAL A 182 4.19 10.75 10.07
N PRO A 183 4.87 10.65 11.23
CA PRO A 183 4.22 10.28 12.47
C PRO A 183 3.25 11.37 12.95
N GLY A 184 2.34 11.03 13.85
CA GLY A 184 1.41 11.99 14.47
C GLY A 184 0.10 12.21 13.70
N VAL A 185 -0.10 11.55 12.56
CA VAL A 185 -1.40 11.51 11.87
C VAL A 185 -2.44 10.87 12.79
N ARG A 186 -3.56 11.57 12.98
CA ARG A 186 -4.72 11.05 13.71
C ARG A 186 -5.83 10.66 12.76
N ALA A 187 -6.48 9.54 13.04
CA ALA A 187 -7.61 9.06 12.28
C ALA A 187 -8.88 9.04 13.12
N GLU A 188 -10.01 9.39 12.50
CA GLU A 188 -11.32 9.39 13.14
C GLU A 188 -12.40 8.78 12.24
N ILE A 189 -13.30 8.01 12.85
CA ILE A 189 -14.50 7.49 12.19
C ILE A 189 -15.68 8.33 12.64
N VAL A 190 -16.29 9.05 11.70
CA VAL A 190 -17.39 9.99 11.94
C VAL A 190 -18.69 9.50 11.31
N MET A 191 -19.81 10.09 11.71
CA MET A 191 -21.09 9.89 11.03
C MET A 191 -21.22 10.88 9.86
N LEU A 192 -21.94 10.49 8.80
CA LEU A 192 -22.12 11.38 7.65
C LEU A 192 -22.92 12.63 8.01
N ARG A 193 -23.92 12.52 8.89
CA ARG A 193 -24.74 13.66 9.34
C ARG A 193 -23.93 14.80 9.98
N ASP A 194 -22.76 14.47 10.56
CA ASP A 194 -21.87 15.46 11.18
C ASP A 194 -20.94 16.10 10.13
N GLN A 195 -20.90 15.55 8.91
CA GLN A 195 -20.04 15.94 7.78
C GLN A 195 -20.77 15.83 6.42
N PRO A 196 -21.94 16.50 6.24
CA PRO A 196 -22.76 16.35 5.04
C PRO A 196 -22.01 16.78 3.75
N ALA A 197 -21.08 17.73 3.86
CA ALA A 197 -20.26 18.22 2.75
C ALA A 197 -19.51 17.09 2.01
N LEU A 198 -19.16 15.98 2.67
CA LEU A 198 -18.52 14.83 2.02
C LEU A 198 -19.45 14.14 1.00
N GLY A 199 -20.73 14.00 1.36
CA GLY A 199 -21.74 13.42 0.48
C GLY A 199 -22.09 14.35 -0.68
N GLU A 200 -22.16 15.66 -0.42
CA GLU A 200 -22.36 16.69 -1.45
C GLU A 200 -21.19 16.72 -2.45
N ALA A 201 -19.95 16.70 -1.96
CA ALA A 201 -18.74 16.67 -2.79
C ALA A 201 -18.69 15.40 -3.66
N HIS A 202 -19.08 14.24 -3.10
CA HIS A 202 -19.21 13.01 -3.86
C HIS A 202 -20.25 13.13 -4.99
N ALA A 203 -21.43 13.69 -4.71
CA ALA A 203 -22.46 13.93 -5.72
C ALA A 203 -22.00 14.92 -6.80
N ALA A 204 -21.31 16.00 -6.43
CA ALA A 204 -20.72 16.94 -7.38
C ALA A 204 -19.66 16.29 -8.28
N PHE A 205 -18.87 15.35 -7.74
CA PHE A 205 -17.92 14.57 -8.54
C PHE A 205 -18.63 13.59 -9.48
N TYR A 206 -19.67 12.91 -9.01
CA TYR A 206 -20.49 11.96 -9.78
C TYR A 206 -21.79 12.59 -10.27
N ASP A 207 -21.68 13.74 -10.93
CA ASP A 207 -22.81 14.46 -11.52
C ASP A 207 -23.43 13.72 -12.74
N ALA A 208 -24.59 14.21 -13.19
CA ALA A 208 -25.27 13.66 -14.37
C ALA A 208 -24.39 13.69 -15.63
N LYS A 209 -23.53 14.71 -15.77
CA LYS A 209 -22.61 14.86 -16.91
C LYS A 209 -21.55 13.75 -16.93
N TYR A 210 -21.04 13.35 -15.77
CA TYR A 210 -20.10 12.23 -15.65
C TYR A 210 -20.71 10.94 -16.19
N PHE A 211 -21.96 10.64 -15.82
CA PHE A 211 -22.64 9.43 -16.27
C PHE A 211 -23.07 9.49 -17.74
N ALA A 212 -23.49 10.66 -18.23
CA ALA A 212 -23.78 10.86 -19.64
C ALA A 212 -22.54 10.56 -20.51
N ALA A 213 -21.38 11.11 -20.14
CA ALA A 213 -20.12 10.85 -20.83
C ALA A 213 -19.68 9.37 -20.75
N LYS A 214 -19.93 8.70 -19.62
CA LYS A 214 -19.65 7.26 -19.51
C LYS A 214 -20.56 6.41 -20.41
N LYS A 215 -21.84 6.77 -20.55
CA LYS A 215 -22.77 6.08 -21.45
C LYS A 215 -22.39 6.24 -22.92
N SER A 216 -21.79 7.36 -23.33
CA SER A 216 -21.28 7.57 -24.69
C SER A 216 -19.92 6.92 -24.96
N GLY A 217 -19.35 6.19 -24.00
CA GLY A 217 -18.04 5.53 -24.14
C GLY A 217 -16.85 6.47 -23.96
N GLU A 218 -17.05 7.71 -23.51
CA GLU A 218 -15.98 8.69 -23.31
C GLU A 218 -15.14 8.38 -22.05
N VAL A 219 -13.82 8.53 -22.17
CA VAL A 219 -12.93 8.53 -21.00
C VAL A 219 -12.99 9.91 -20.35
N THR A 220 -13.79 10.04 -19.29
CA THR A 220 -14.10 11.36 -18.69
C THR A 220 -12.88 12.14 -18.19
N ARG A 221 -11.80 11.47 -17.75
CA ARG A 221 -10.59 12.08 -17.14
C ARG A 221 -10.89 13.12 -16.04
N LYS A 222 -12.08 13.08 -15.41
CA LYS A 222 -12.54 14.10 -14.44
C LYS A 222 -11.57 14.22 -13.26
N TYR A 223 -11.21 13.09 -12.65
CA TYR A 223 -10.21 13.05 -11.56
C TYR A 223 -8.89 13.72 -11.95
N ARG A 224 -8.32 13.37 -13.12
CA ARG A 224 -7.05 13.94 -13.59
C ARG A 224 -7.11 15.46 -13.73
N ARG A 225 -8.23 15.99 -14.24
CA ARG A 225 -8.44 17.44 -14.33
C ARG A 225 -8.60 18.09 -12.96
N THR A 226 -9.29 17.44 -12.03
CA THR A 226 -9.47 17.93 -10.66
C THR A 226 -8.13 18.06 -9.94
N ILE A 227 -7.30 17.02 -9.95
CA ILE A 227 -5.99 17.06 -9.27
C ILE A 227 -5.00 18.01 -9.95
N ALA A 228 -5.02 18.11 -11.29
CA ALA A 228 -4.11 19.00 -12.02
C ALA A 228 -4.37 20.48 -11.69
N ARG A 229 -5.63 20.84 -11.46
CA ARG A 229 -6.01 22.19 -11.00
C ARG A 229 -5.56 22.44 -9.56
N ALA A 230 -5.74 21.46 -8.67
CA ALA A 230 -5.35 21.58 -7.26
C ALA A 230 -3.83 21.72 -7.06
N LYS A 231 -3.00 21.03 -7.87
CA LYS A 231 -1.54 21.18 -7.85
C LYS A 231 -1.05 22.63 -7.98
N ALA A 232 -1.80 23.49 -8.65
CA ALA A 232 -1.41 24.88 -8.89
C ALA A 232 -1.72 25.83 -7.71
N THR A 233 -2.49 25.39 -6.70
CA THR A 233 -3.13 26.30 -5.73
C THR A 233 -2.99 25.88 -4.27
N ASP A 234 -2.42 24.72 -3.96
CA ASP A 234 -2.55 24.14 -2.61
C ASP A 234 -1.50 24.71 -1.63
N GLU A 235 -1.98 25.41 -0.59
CA GLU A 235 -1.26 25.54 0.68
C GLU A 235 -1.35 24.22 1.44
N VAL A 236 -0.21 23.66 1.85
CA VAL A 236 -0.15 22.37 2.52
C VAL A 236 -0.51 22.54 3.99
N ALA A 237 -1.58 21.88 4.44
CA ALA A 237 -1.94 21.86 5.85
C ALA A 237 -0.79 21.27 6.69
N SER A 238 -0.42 21.96 7.79
CA SER A 238 0.74 21.61 8.62
C SER A 238 0.56 20.34 9.46
N ARG A 239 -0.68 19.91 9.69
CA ARG A 239 -1.01 18.71 10.48
C ARG A 239 -1.83 17.72 9.65
N GLY A 240 -1.39 16.47 9.65
CA GLY A 240 -2.09 15.37 8.99
C GLY A 240 -3.25 14.84 9.83
N SER A 241 -4.38 14.62 9.18
CA SER A 241 -5.51 13.87 9.72
C SER A 241 -6.10 12.96 8.64
N LEU A 242 -6.85 11.95 9.09
CA LEU A 242 -7.59 11.03 8.23
C LEU A 242 -9.00 10.85 8.79
N ARG A 243 -9.99 11.39 8.11
CA ARG A 243 -11.38 11.26 8.52
C ARG A 243 -12.10 10.26 7.64
N VAL A 244 -12.91 9.40 8.25
CA VAL A 244 -13.73 8.43 7.52
C VAL A 244 -15.18 8.55 7.94
N ALA A 245 -16.04 9.03 7.05
CA ALA A 245 -17.48 9.01 7.24
C ALA A 245 -18.03 7.64 6.81
N HIS A 246 -18.38 6.81 7.78
CA HIS A 246 -18.86 5.45 7.54
C HIS A 246 -20.36 5.44 7.24
N LEU A 247 -20.76 4.77 6.15
CA LEU A 247 -22.15 4.73 5.69
C LEU A 247 -22.82 3.38 5.98
N ALA A 248 -22.10 2.27 5.72
CA ALA A 248 -22.65 0.92 5.88
C ALA A 248 -21.55 -0.15 5.94
N GLY A 249 -21.95 -1.34 6.40
CA GLY A 249 -21.07 -2.51 6.49
C GLY A 249 -20.31 -2.57 7.82
N PRO A 250 -19.22 -3.37 7.89
CA PRO A 250 -18.36 -3.41 9.05
C PRO A 250 -17.74 -2.03 9.32
N ARG A 251 -17.86 -1.56 10.56
CA ARG A 251 -17.24 -0.30 10.98
C ARG A 251 -15.72 -0.38 10.75
N PRO A 252 -15.10 0.61 10.09
CA PRO A 252 -13.65 0.64 9.91
C PRO A 252 -12.93 0.73 11.27
N GLU A 253 -11.76 0.11 11.35
CA GLU A 253 -10.91 0.11 12.55
C GLU A 253 -9.84 1.20 12.43
N VAL A 254 -9.68 2.01 13.47
CA VAL A 254 -8.51 2.88 13.62
C VAL A 254 -7.43 2.09 14.33
N ALA A 255 -6.31 1.84 13.64
CA ALA A 255 -5.16 1.15 14.20
C ALA A 255 -4.03 2.15 14.47
N THR A 256 -3.50 2.12 15.69
CA THR A 256 -2.32 2.89 16.07
C THR A 256 -1.06 2.07 15.75
N ILE A 257 -0.13 2.70 15.05
CA ILE A 257 1.21 2.19 14.80
C ILE A 257 2.16 2.95 15.71
N ASP A 258 2.56 2.29 16.79
CA ASP A 258 3.44 2.79 17.86
C ASP A 258 4.67 1.89 18.05
N ARG A 259 4.88 0.93 17.13
CA ARG A 259 6.04 0.04 17.12
C ARG A 259 6.83 0.16 15.83
N ALA A 260 8.13 0.35 15.95
CA ALA A 260 9.04 0.49 14.83
C ALA A 260 10.39 -0.17 15.13
N LEU A 261 11.14 -0.48 14.07
CA LEU A 261 12.54 -0.87 14.13
C LEU A 261 13.41 0.35 14.42
N GLY A 262 14.49 0.12 15.15
CA GLY A 262 15.51 1.11 15.49
C GLY A 262 16.90 0.48 15.56
N PRO A 263 17.95 1.28 15.82
CA PRO A 263 19.35 0.83 15.80
C PRO A 263 19.69 -0.15 16.93
N GLY A 264 18.89 -0.20 18.00
CA GLY A 264 19.14 -1.03 19.18
C GLY A 264 18.49 -2.41 19.16
N PHE A 265 17.57 -2.70 18.23
CA PHE A 265 16.69 -3.88 18.32
C PHE A 265 16.43 -4.53 16.95
N THR A 266 16.45 -5.86 16.91
CA THR A 266 16.16 -6.67 15.71
C THR A 266 14.67 -6.95 15.49
N SER A 267 13.83 -6.47 16.41
CA SER A 267 12.38 -6.60 16.41
C SER A 267 11.74 -5.25 16.72
N PRO A 268 10.54 -4.95 16.19
CA PRO A 268 9.87 -3.68 16.46
C PRO A 268 9.60 -3.47 17.95
N VAL A 269 9.98 -2.30 18.46
CA VAL A 269 9.77 -1.88 19.86
C VAL A 269 8.83 -0.68 19.91
N ALA A 270 8.22 -0.43 21.07
CA ALA A 270 7.42 0.76 21.28
C ALA A 270 8.27 2.03 21.08
N VAL A 271 7.70 3.04 20.42
CA VAL A 271 8.35 4.33 20.16
C VAL A 271 7.50 5.48 20.69
N SER A 272 8.11 6.65 20.89
CA SER A 272 7.48 7.80 21.55
C SER A 272 6.44 8.54 20.69
N SER A 273 6.47 8.32 19.38
CA SER A 273 5.51 8.86 18.43
C SER A 273 4.70 7.74 17.81
N SER A 274 3.54 8.05 17.25
CA SER A 274 2.68 7.06 16.61
C SER A 274 1.99 7.67 15.41
N LEU A 275 1.58 6.85 14.46
CA LEU A 275 0.64 7.25 13.40
C LEU A 275 -0.59 6.35 13.43
N GLN A 276 -1.74 6.90 13.04
CA GLN A 276 -2.97 6.14 12.91
C GLN A 276 -3.28 5.86 11.44
N VAL A 277 -3.72 4.63 11.19
CA VAL A 277 -4.23 4.16 9.88
C VAL A 277 -5.66 3.68 10.05
N VAL A 278 -6.44 3.68 8.98
CA VAL A 278 -7.79 3.11 8.96
C VAL A 278 -7.79 1.80 8.18
N ARG A 279 -8.35 0.75 8.78
CA ARG A 279 -8.49 -0.57 8.16
C ARG A 279 -9.95 -0.83 7.82
N PHE A 280 -10.19 -1.15 6.56
CA PHE A 280 -11.50 -1.56 6.06
C PHE A 280 -11.57 -3.07 6.00
N ALA A 281 -12.72 -3.61 6.39
CA ALA A 281 -13.09 -5.00 6.13
C ALA A 281 -14.09 -5.09 4.97
N ASN A 282 -14.06 -6.20 4.25
CA ASN A 282 -14.96 -6.48 3.16
C ASN A 282 -16.38 -6.66 3.70
N ALA A 283 -17.33 -5.83 3.25
CA ALA A 283 -18.72 -5.87 3.69
C ALA A 283 -19.53 -6.99 3.03
N VAL A 284 -19.20 -7.36 1.78
CA VAL A 284 -19.97 -8.32 0.97
C VAL A 284 -19.05 -9.47 0.57
N GLY A 285 -19.31 -10.67 1.08
CA GLY A 285 -18.59 -11.87 0.65
C GLY A 285 -18.82 -12.13 -0.84
N PHE A 286 -17.78 -12.58 -1.55
CA PHE A 286 -17.89 -12.85 -2.99
C PHE A 286 -16.92 -13.95 -3.45
N THR A 287 -17.21 -14.50 -4.62
CA THR A 287 -16.21 -15.19 -5.44
C THR A 287 -15.99 -14.48 -6.75
N ALA A 288 -14.78 -14.57 -7.30
CA ALA A 288 -14.49 -14.03 -8.62
C ALA A 288 -13.63 -15.00 -9.43
N HIS A 289 -13.77 -14.96 -10.75
CA HIS A 289 -12.99 -15.78 -11.67
C HIS A 289 -12.74 -15.00 -12.96
N TYR A 290 -11.49 -15.04 -13.43
CA TYR A 290 -11.08 -14.49 -14.72
C TYR A 290 -10.69 -15.62 -15.65
N ASP A 291 -11.44 -15.78 -16.74
CA ASP A 291 -11.25 -16.86 -17.72
C ASP A 291 -10.25 -16.54 -18.83
N GLY A 292 -9.56 -15.39 -18.74
CA GLY A 292 -8.68 -14.88 -19.80
C GLY A 292 -9.35 -13.83 -20.70
N ASN A 293 -10.66 -13.63 -20.59
CA ASN A 293 -11.40 -12.61 -21.33
C ASN A 293 -12.40 -11.84 -20.46
N THR A 294 -13.17 -12.55 -19.63
CA THR A 294 -14.22 -11.98 -18.79
C THR A 294 -13.93 -12.24 -17.32
N LEU A 295 -14.11 -11.20 -16.52
CA LEU A 295 -14.11 -11.30 -15.06
C LEU A 295 -15.56 -11.44 -14.57
N ALA A 296 -15.89 -12.59 -14.01
CA ALA A 296 -17.16 -12.84 -13.37
C ALA A 296 -17.03 -12.63 -11.85
N ILE A 297 -17.98 -11.90 -11.25
CA ILE A 297 -18.06 -11.66 -9.80
C ILE A 297 -19.42 -12.15 -9.32
N GLU A 298 -19.41 -13.05 -8.34
CA GLU A 298 -20.58 -13.63 -7.70
C GLU A 298 -20.63 -13.15 -6.24
N PRO A 299 -21.33 -12.04 -5.95
CA PRO A 299 -21.44 -11.54 -4.59
C PRO A 299 -22.58 -12.20 -3.82
N ASP A 300 -22.51 -12.16 -2.49
CA ASP A 300 -23.69 -12.34 -1.63
C ASP A 300 -24.69 -11.22 -1.93
N ARG A 301 -25.70 -11.55 -2.74
CA ARG A 301 -26.73 -10.62 -3.21
C ARG A 301 -27.56 -10.05 -2.06
N ALA A 302 -27.78 -10.83 -1.01
CA ALA A 302 -28.56 -10.38 0.14
C ALA A 302 -27.77 -9.34 0.96
N ALA A 303 -26.48 -9.59 1.18
CA ALA A 303 -25.59 -8.61 1.82
C ALA A 303 -25.45 -7.33 1.00
N LEU A 304 -25.27 -7.46 -0.32
CA LEU A 304 -25.20 -6.32 -1.24
C LEU A 304 -26.47 -5.46 -1.17
N ALA A 305 -27.66 -6.09 -1.23
CA ALA A 305 -28.93 -5.38 -1.16
C ALA A 305 -29.17 -4.71 0.20
N ARG A 306 -28.79 -5.36 1.31
CA ARG A 306 -28.88 -4.76 2.66
C ARG A 306 -28.01 -3.52 2.76
N GLY A 307 -26.76 -3.61 2.31
CA GLY A 307 -25.85 -2.48 2.37
C GLY A 307 -26.23 -1.34 1.43
N ALA A 308 -26.73 -1.65 0.23
CA ALA A 308 -27.27 -0.63 -0.66
C ALA A 308 -28.40 0.17 -0.01
N ARG A 309 -29.34 -0.50 0.68
CA ARG A 309 -30.40 0.17 1.45
C ARG A 309 -29.85 1.01 2.60
N ALA A 310 -28.87 0.50 3.33
CA ALA A 310 -28.24 1.23 4.44
C ALA A 310 -27.54 2.51 3.95
N VAL A 311 -26.77 2.43 2.87
CA VAL A 311 -26.14 3.61 2.24
C VAL A 311 -27.18 4.63 1.81
N THR A 312 -28.24 4.20 1.12
CA THR A 312 -29.32 5.10 0.69
C THR A 312 -30.00 5.77 1.88
N SER A 313 -30.28 5.01 2.94
CA SER A 313 -30.89 5.53 4.18
C SER A 313 -29.99 6.55 4.87
N GLU A 314 -28.69 6.28 4.99
CA GLU A 314 -27.75 7.20 5.63
C GLU A 314 -27.60 8.50 4.83
N LEU A 315 -27.53 8.42 3.49
CA LEU A 315 -27.49 9.59 2.63
C LEU A 315 -28.77 10.42 2.74
N ALA A 316 -29.94 9.79 2.73
CA ALA A 316 -31.21 10.49 2.90
C ALA A 316 -31.33 11.14 4.29
N ALA A 317 -30.88 10.45 5.34
CA ALA A 317 -30.90 10.99 6.70
C ALA A 317 -29.95 12.18 6.87
N ALA A 318 -28.76 12.13 6.26
CA ALA A 318 -27.75 13.18 6.39
C ALA A 318 -27.96 14.39 5.45
N LEU A 319 -28.54 14.17 4.26
CA LEU A 319 -28.59 15.17 3.18
C LEU A 319 -30.04 15.51 2.76
N GLY A 320 -31.03 14.90 3.39
CA GLY A 320 -32.46 15.06 3.10
C GLY A 320 -32.99 14.02 2.11
N GLU A 321 -34.28 13.69 2.23
CA GLU A 321 -34.94 12.65 1.42
C GLU A 321 -34.89 12.91 -0.08
N GLY A 322 -34.88 14.19 -0.48
CA GLY A 322 -34.77 14.60 -1.88
C GLY A 322 -33.39 14.36 -2.50
N PHE A 323 -32.34 14.14 -1.70
CA PHE A 323 -30.97 14.00 -2.21
C PHE A 323 -30.81 12.76 -3.11
N VAL A 324 -31.34 11.62 -2.68
CA VAL A 324 -31.22 10.34 -3.37
C VAL A 324 -31.81 10.38 -4.79
N PRO A 325 -33.08 10.79 -5.00
CA PRO A 325 -33.65 10.88 -6.35
C PRO A 325 -32.98 11.96 -7.21
N SER A 326 -32.43 13.03 -6.63
CA SER A 326 -31.70 14.05 -7.40
C SER A 326 -30.30 13.60 -7.85
N HIS A 327 -29.71 12.57 -7.22
CA HIS A 327 -28.32 12.15 -7.45
C HIS A 327 -28.18 10.64 -7.66
N GLU A 328 -29.12 10.01 -8.36
CA GLU A 328 -29.18 8.55 -8.55
C GLU A 328 -27.86 7.93 -9.01
N GLY A 329 -27.14 8.61 -9.91
CA GLY A 329 -25.85 8.12 -10.40
C GLY A 329 -24.77 8.05 -9.30
N ALA A 330 -24.68 9.08 -8.46
CA ALA A 330 -23.73 9.12 -7.35
C ALA A 330 -24.05 8.07 -6.29
N VAL A 331 -25.34 7.88 -6.00
CA VAL A 331 -25.84 6.81 -5.11
C VAL A 331 -25.53 5.43 -5.71
N LEU A 332 -25.78 5.25 -7.01
CA LEU A 332 -25.49 4.01 -7.73
C LEU A 332 -24.00 3.66 -7.72
N TYR A 333 -23.13 4.66 -7.84
CA TYR A 333 -21.70 4.43 -7.77
C TYR A 333 -21.27 3.78 -6.45
N LEU A 334 -21.84 4.22 -5.31
CA LEU A 334 -21.54 3.65 -3.99
C LEU A 334 -22.24 2.30 -3.79
N THR A 335 -23.54 2.23 -4.07
CA THR A 335 -24.39 1.06 -3.76
C THR A 335 -24.06 -0.17 -4.61
N LYS A 336 -23.49 -0.01 -5.82
CA LYS A 336 -23.03 -1.15 -6.63
C LYS A 336 -21.93 -1.97 -5.96
N TYR A 337 -21.13 -1.35 -5.08
CA TYR A 337 -20.01 -1.93 -4.31
C TYR A 337 -18.87 -2.51 -5.17
N PHE A 338 -19.18 -3.41 -6.11
CA PHE A 338 -18.29 -3.96 -7.13
C PHE A 338 -18.37 -3.15 -8.42
N THR A 339 -17.26 -3.03 -9.13
CA THR A 339 -17.26 -2.57 -10.52
C THR A 339 -16.15 -3.28 -11.29
N PRO A 340 -16.50 -4.16 -12.25
CA PRO A 340 -15.52 -4.82 -13.09
C PRO A 340 -14.86 -3.82 -14.04
N HIS A 341 -13.60 -4.06 -14.38
CA HIS A 341 -12.95 -3.38 -15.50
C HIS A 341 -13.47 -3.93 -16.85
N PRO A 342 -13.13 -3.29 -17.98
CA PRO A 342 -13.49 -3.78 -19.30
C PRO A 342 -13.02 -5.22 -19.55
N HIS A 343 -13.65 -5.90 -20.53
CA HIS A 343 -13.20 -7.21 -21.00
C HIS A 343 -11.71 -7.20 -21.37
N GLY A 344 -11.04 -8.32 -21.11
CA GLY A 344 -9.60 -8.48 -21.27
C GLY A 344 -8.77 -8.04 -20.06
N GLU A 345 -9.37 -7.41 -19.04
CA GLU A 345 -8.65 -7.02 -17.83
C GLU A 345 -8.99 -7.93 -16.63
N PRO A 346 -7.98 -8.48 -15.92
CA PRO A 346 -8.19 -9.31 -14.74
C PRO A 346 -8.48 -8.48 -13.47
N HIS A 347 -9.11 -7.31 -13.62
CA HIS A 347 -9.22 -6.31 -12.56
C HIS A 347 -10.66 -5.91 -12.25
N PHE A 348 -10.93 -5.56 -11.00
CA PHE A 348 -12.16 -4.91 -10.57
C PHE A 348 -11.91 -4.11 -9.31
N PHE A 349 -12.81 -3.19 -8.98
CA PHE A 349 -12.76 -2.49 -7.70
C PHE A 349 -13.92 -2.86 -6.80
N VAL A 350 -13.59 -2.97 -5.51
CA VAL A 350 -14.52 -2.99 -4.38
C VAL A 350 -14.45 -1.65 -3.69
N LYS A 351 -15.60 -1.04 -3.39
CA LYS A 351 -15.68 0.26 -2.74
C LYS A 351 -16.21 0.07 -1.33
N PRO A 352 -15.42 0.30 -0.28
CA PRO A 352 -15.98 0.46 1.06
C PRO A 352 -17.09 1.49 1.03
N TRP A 353 -18.19 1.24 1.75
CA TRP A 353 -19.28 2.19 1.90
C TRP A 353 -18.91 3.26 2.93
N ALA A 354 -17.97 4.10 2.54
CA ALA A 354 -17.48 5.20 3.35
C ALA A 354 -16.91 6.31 2.45
N PHE A 355 -16.88 7.52 2.97
CA PHE A 355 -16.07 8.60 2.44
C PHE A 355 -14.81 8.75 3.27
N THR A 356 -13.68 9.02 2.61
CA THR A 356 -12.39 9.28 3.25
C THR A 356 -11.93 10.70 2.89
N GLU A 357 -11.46 11.43 3.89
CA GLU A 357 -11.00 12.79 3.75
C GLU A 357 -9.63 12.97 4.41
N THR A 358 -8.76 13.69 3.72
CA THR A 358 -7.50 14.23 4.24
C THR A 358 -7.52 15.75 4.12
N PRO A 359 -6.68 16.48 4.87
CA PRO A 359 -6.53 17.92 4.68
C PRO A 359 -6.03 18.29 3.27
N PRO A 360 -6.22 19.55 2.82
CA PRO A 360 -5.59 20.06 1.61
C PRO A 360 -4.07 19.85 1.61
N GLY A 361 -3.52 19.45 0.46
CA GLY A 361 -2.10 19.12 0.31
C GLY A 361 -1.70 17.71 0.80
N TRP A 362 -2.66 16.93 1.30
CA TRP A 362 -2.45 15.53 1.70
C TRP A 362 -3.15 14.55 0.74
N SER A 363 -2.68 13.31 0.75
CA SER A 363 -3.26 12.18 0.02
C SER A 363 -3.41 10.98 0.94
N SER A 364 -4.25 10.02 0.53
CA SER A 364 -4.40 8.72 1.16
C SER A 364 -3.61 7.66 0.38
N ILE A 365 -2.66 7.01 1.03
CA ILE A 365 -2.04 5.77 0.54
C ILE A 365 -3.01 4.63 0.85
N LEU A 366 -3.41 3.89 -0.17
CA LEU A 366 -4.24 2.71 -0.08
C LEU A 366 -3.34 1.48 -0.25
N GLU A 367 -3.19 0.66 0.79
CA GLU A 367 -2.53 -0.64 0.70
C GLU A 367 -3.55 -1.75 0.83
N GLY A 368 -3.62 -2.57 -0.21
CA GLY A 368 -4.50 -3.72 -0.26
C GLY A 368 -3.98 -4.94 0.49
N VAL A 369 -4.87 -5.89 0.74
CA VAL A 369 -4.50 -7.22 1.20
C VAL A 369 -4.23 -8.17 0.05
N ARG A 370 -3.50 -9.25 0.36
CA ARG A 370 -3.26 -10.38 -0.53
C ARG A 370 -4.08 -11.57 -0.10
N GLY A 371 -4.40 -12.42 -1.06
CA GLY A 371 -4.97 -13.73 -0.79
C GLY A 371 -4.56 -14.76 -1.85
N GLU A 372 -5.09 -15.97 -1.71
CA GLU A 372 -4.82 -17.00 -2.69
C GLU A 372 -5.43 -16.64 -4.04
N GLY A 373 -4.58 -16.41 -5.04
CA GLY A 373 -4.99 -16.09 -6.40
C GLY A 373 -5.40 -14.63 -6.64
N PHE A 374 -5.17 -13.71 -5.69
CA PHE A 374 -5.38 -12.28 -5.93
C PHE A 374 -4.43 -11.38 -5.11
N ASP A 375 -4.24 -10.16 -5.60
CA ASP A 375 -3.68 -9.05 -4.84
C ASP A 375 -4.65 -7.87 -4.91
N VAL A 376 -4.69 -7.04 -3.87
CA VAL A 376 -5.35 -5.74 -3.92
C VAL A 376 -4.26 -4.69 -4.13
N MET A 377 -4.31 -4.05 -5.30
CA MET A 377 -3.31 -3.13 -5.77
C MET A 377 -3.19 -1.90 -4.87
N ARG A 378 -1.98 -1.37 -4.82
CA ARG A 378 -1.68 -0.12 -4.13
C ARG A 378 -2.26 1.06 -4.91
N GLY A 379 -2.79 2.04 -4.19
CA GLY A 379 -3.25 3.31 -4.76
C GLY A 379 -2.79 4.51 -3.95
N VAL A 380 -2.77 5.68 -4.58
CA VAL A 380 -2.69 6.97 -3.91
C VAL A 380 -3.89 7.81 -4.36
N VAL A 381 -4.65 8.34 -3.42
CA VAL A 381 -5.88 9.10 -3.71
C VAL A 381 -5.82 10.47 -3.04
N TRP A 382 -6.18 11.50 -3.80
CA TRP A 382 -6.31 12.88 -3.30
C TRP A 382 -7.66 13.02 -2.58
N THR A 383 -7.73 12.51 -1.36
CA THR A 383 -8.97 12.37 -0.58
C THR A 383 -9.54 13.67 -0.03
N ASP A 384 -8.85 14.79 -0.19
CA ASP A 384 -9.37 16.16 -0.06
C ASP A 384 -10.18 16.60 -1.29
N ARG A 385 -10.06 15.90 -2.44
CA ARG A 385 -10.76 16.21 -3.70
C ARG A 385 -11.66 15.08 -4.20
N PHE A 386 -11.36 13.85 -3.80
CA PHE A 386 -12.05 12.64 -4.22
C PHE A 386 -12.17 11.66 -3.06
N HIS A 387 -13.35 11.60 -2.45
CA HIS A 387 -13.51 10.95 -1.15
C HIS A 387 -13.73 9.43 -1.19
N ALA A 388 -13.72 8.80 -2.36
CA ALA A 388 -13.84 7.34 -2.46
C ALA A 388 -12.47 6.66 -2.42
N THR A 389 -12.37 5.56 -1.68
CA THR A 389 -11.14 4.76 -1.52
C THR A 389 -11.32 3.34 -2.06
N PRO A 390 -11.34 3.16 -3.40
CA PRO A 390 -11.57 1.85 -4.00
C PRO A 390 -10.38 0.90 -3.75
N ALA A 391 -10.68 -0.32 -3.34
CA ALA A 391 -9.75 -1.44 -3.32
C ALA A 391 -9.78 -2.13 -4.68
N VAL A 392 -8.69 -2.02 -5.45
CA VAL A 392 -8.59 -2.60 -6.79
C VAL A 392 -7.98 -3.99 -6.71
N PHE A 393 -8.75 -5.00 -7.05
CA PHE A 393 -8.29 -6.38 -7.12
C PHE A 393 -7.62 -6.65 -8.46
N ALA A 394 -6.49 -7.35 -8.42
CA ALA A 394 -5.86 -8.04 -9.52
C ALA A 394 -6.00 -9.55 -9.30
N VAL A 395 -6.71 -10.23 -10.20
CA VAL A 395 -7.01 -11.66 -10.08
C VAL A 395 -6.04 -12.47 -10.93
N CYS A 396 -5.51 -13.55 -10.37
CA CYS A 396 -4.71 -14.50 -11.13
C CYS A 396 -5.58 -15.13 -12.23
N PRO A 397 -5.12 -15.19 -13.49
CA PRO A 397 -5.82 -15.93 -14.53
C PRO A 397 -6.09 -17.37 -14.09
N THR A 398 -7.26 -17.91 -14.48
CA THR A 398 -7.65 -19.32 -14.28
C THR A 398 -7.88 -19.77 -12.82
N ARG A 399 -7.76 -18.88 -11.83
CA ARG A 399 -8.08 -19.20 -10.43
C ARG A 399 -9.39 -18.58 -10.01
N LYS A 400 -10.28 -19.41 -9.43
CA LYS A 400 -11.44 -18.90 -8.69
C LYS A 400 -10.97 -18.44 -7.31
N ILE A 401 -11.24 -17.18 -6.98
CA ILE A 401 -10.93 -16.63 -5.66
C ILE A 401 -12.19 -16.54 -4.82
N ARG A 402 -12.02 -16.59 -3.50
CA ARG A 402 -13.09 -16.37 -2.52
C ARG A 402 -12.63 -15.38 -1.47
N VAL A 403 -13.41 -14.33 -1.26
CA VAL A 403 -13.16 -13.33 -0.22
C VAL A 403 -14.39 -13.27 0.68
N PRO A 404 -14.31 -13.73 1.94
CA PRO A 404 -15.45 -13.70 2.83
C PRO A 404 -15.77 -12.27 3.28
N ALA A 405 -17.01 -12.06 3.76
CA ALA A 405 -17.32 -10.86 4.52
C ALA A 405 -16.49 -10.82 5.81
N GLY A 406 -16.09 -9.64 6.25
CA GLY A 406 -15.21 -9.44 7.41
C GLY A 406 -13.73 -9.65 7.14
N ALA A 407 -13.33 -10.20 5.98
CA ALA A 407 -11.93 -10.23 5.59
C ALA A 407 -11.37 -8.81 5.50
N ARG A 408 -10.14 -8.58 5.96
CA ARG A 408 -9.45 -7.31 5.77
C ARG A 408 -9.37 -7.00 4.27
N LEU A 409 -9.62 -5.76 3.89
CA LEU A 409 -9.71 -5.32 2.49
C LEU A 409 -8.62 -4.32 2.15
N LEU A 410 -8.49 -3.27 2.96
CA LEU A 410 -7.63 -2.12 2.68
C LEU A 410 -7.10 -1.52 3.99
N GLU A 411 -5.87 -1.04 3.99
CA GLU A 411 -5.33 -0.11 4.99
C GLU A 411 -5.09 1.25 4.33
N VAL A 412 -5.57 2.31 4.97
CA VAL A 412 -5.47 3.68 4.49
C VAL A 412 -4.63 4.51 5.45
N ALA A 413 -3.60 5.17 4.93
CA ALA A 413 -2.74 6.08 5.68
C ALA A 413 -2.69 7.45 5.00
N ALA A 414 -2.80 8.53 5.77
CA ALA A 414 -2.60 9.87 5.23
C ALA A 414 -1.11 10.19 5.08
N VAL A 415 -0.74 10.84 3.99
CA VAL A 415 0.62 11.27 3.69
C VAL A 415 0.58 12.68 3.07
N PRO A 416 1.46 13.61 3.47
CA PRO A 416 1.53 14.90 2.78
C PRO A 416 2.13 14.66 1.40
N ARG A 417 1.60 15.36 0.39
CA ARG A 417 2.03 15.13 -1.00
C ARG A 417 3.48 15.47 -1.25
N THR A 418 4.05 16.37 -0.45
CA THR A 418 5.48 16.71 -0.49
C THR A 418 6.37 15.50 -0.25
N LEU A 419 5.93 14.48 0.50
CA LEU A 419 6.69 13.25 0.71
C LEU A 419 6.56 12.23 -0.43
N LEU A 420 5.55 12.35 -1.29
CA LEU A 420 5.33 11.39 -2.39
C LEU A 420 6.43 11.49 -3.45
N ASP A 421 7.01 12.68 -3.60
CA ASP A 421 8.03 13.00 -4.60
C ASP A 421 9.44 13.08 -3.97
N GLU A 422 9.60 12.73 -2.68
CA GLU A 422 10.92 12.76 -2.02
C GLU A 422 11.81 11.58 -2.45
N GLY A 423 13.03 11.91 -2.86
CA GLY A 423 14.08 10.95 -3.21
C GLY A 423 14.80 10.38 -1.99
N PHE A 424 15.95 9.76 -2.21
CA PHE A 424 16.86 9.32 -1.15
C PHE A 424 18.30 9.71 -1.47
N GLU A 425 19.12 9.84 -0.45
CA GLU A 425 20.56 9.96 -0.59
C GLU A 425 21.22 8.59 -0.43
N MET A 426 22.02 8.18 -1.41
CA MET A 426 22.74 6.91 -1.38
C MET A 426 24.22 7.13 -1.09
N ARG A 427 24.77 6.35 -0.16
CA ARG A 427 26.20 6.23 0.12
C ARG A 427 26.62 4.77 0.05
N ASN A 428 27.88 4.51 -0.27
CA ASN A 428 28.44 3.16 -0.26
C ASN A 428 29.51 3.05 0.82
N LEU A 429 29.63 1.89 1.43
CA LEU A 429 30.66 1.61 2.42
C LEU A 429 32.04 1.72 1.75
N GLY A 430 32.86 2.68 2.20
CA GLY A 430 34.20 2.93 1.66
C GLY A 430 34.29 3.95 0.52
N GLY A 431 33.17 4.60 0.17
CA GLY A 431 33.11 5.73 -0.77
C GLY A 431 32.88 7.08 -0.11
#